data_AF-A0A933NJB9-F1
#
_entry.id   AF-A0A933NJB9-F1
#
_cell.length_a   1.000
_cell.length_b   1.000
_cell.length_c   1.000
_cell.angle_alpha   90.00
_cell.angle_beta   90.00
_cell.angle_gamma   90.00
#
_symmetry.space_group_name_H-M   'P 1'
#
loop_
_entity.id
_entity.type
_entity.pdbx_description
1 polymer ?
#
loop_
_entity_poly.entity_id
_entity_poly.type
_entity_poly.pdbx_seq_one_letter_code
_entity_poly.pdbx_strand_id
1 'polypeptide(L)'
;MSIPTVFVANKLLPLPVSPNVSSVRVSRGADVADGYIVTHAEADDVAITADIPLAAALVGLGLVVIDPRGDLYDADNVRERLSIRDFMHQLREEGVMTGGPAAFDTRTRRLFAQALDRELTRAIRRQGDGRSRSTT
;
A
#
# COMPACT_ATOMS: atom_id res chain seq x y z
N MET A 1 -1.28 19.83 9.03
CA MET A 1 -1.81 19.24 7.78
C MET A 1 -2.58 17.98 8.15
N SER A 2 -3.78 17.78 7.61
CA SER A 2 -4.59 16.57 7.85
C SER A 2 -4.50 15.67 6.61
N ILE A 3 -4.23 14.39 6.82
CA ILE A 3 -4.19 13.37 5.77
C ILE A 3 -5.22 12.30 6.16
N PRO A 4 -6.37 12.23 5.46
CA PRO A 4 -7.34 11.15 5.68
C PRO A 4 -6.66 9.79 5.51
N THR A 5 -6.84 8.91 6.49
CA THR A 5 -6.23 7.58 6.51
C THR A 5 -7.33 6.55 6.77
N VAL A 6 -7.51 5.63 5.84
CA VAL A 6 -8.56 4.60 5.90
C VAL A 6 -7.91 3.23 6.07
N PHE A 7 -8.27 2.53 7.14
CA PHE A 7 -7.85 1.14 7.37
C PHE A 7 -8.97 0.18 6.95
N VAL A 8 -8.67 -0.76 6.05
CA VAL A 8 -9.65 -1.73 5.56
C VAL A 8 -9.30 -3.11 6.11
N ALA A 9 -10.24 -3.75 6.81
CA ALA A 9 -10.01 -5.08 7.38
C ALA A 9 -11.31 -5.88 7.57
N ASN A 10 -11.19 -7.20 7.57
CA ASN A 10 -12.30 -8.11 7.89
C ASN A 10 -12.54 -8.28 9.42
N LYS A 11 -11.82 -7.51 10.24
CA LYS A 11 -11.88 -7.52 11.71
C LYS A 11 -11.79 -6.09 12.24
N LEU A 12 -12.23 -5.90 13.48
CA LEU A 12 -12.06 -4.62 14.16
C LEU A 12 -10.56 -4.38 14.43
N LEU A 13 -10.09 -3.18 14.08
CA LEU A 13 -8.72 -2.75 14.37
C LEU A 13 -8.75 -1.77 15.56
N PRO A 14 -7.89 -1.96 16.58
CA PRO A 14 -7.76 -1.01 17.66
C PRO A 14 -7.00 0.23 17.17
N LEU A 15 -7.71 1.19 16.61
CA LEU A 15 -7.14 2.43 16.08
C LEU A 15 -7.20 3.55 17.11
N PRO A 16 -6.21 4.47 17.11
CA PRO A 16 -6.27 5.66 17.94
C PRO A 16 -7.44 6.55 17.53
N VAL A 17 -8.07 7.22 18.50
CA VAL A 17 -9.12 8.19 18.24
C VAL A 17 -8.51 9.43 17.58
N SER A 18 -8.81 9.63 16.30
CA SER A 18 -8.33 10.76 15.51
C SER A 18 -9.36 11.11 14.44
N PRO A 19 -9.61 12.41 14.17
CA PRO A 19 -10.53 12.83 13.11
C PRO A 19 -10.05 12.43 11.71
N ASN A 20 -8.77 12.09 11.55
CA ASN A 20 -8.18 11.76 10.27
C ASN A 20 -8.03 10.24 10.04
N VAL A 21 -8.38 9.42 11.04
CA VAL A 21 -8.23 7.97 10.98
C VAL A 21 -9.61 7.34 11.02
N SER A 22 -9.94 6.58 9.99
CA SER A 22 -11.17 5.81 9.91
C SER A 22 -10.86 4.33 9.63
N SER A 23 -11.86 3.48 9.87
CA SER A 23 -11.77 2.07 9.49
C SER A 23 -13.01 1.65 8.73
N VAL A 24 -12.80 0.81 7.72
CA VAL A 24 -13.85 0.10 6.99
C VAL A 24 -13.75 -1.36 7.34
N ARG A 25 -14.82 -1.88 7.94
CA ARG A 25 -14.94 -3.30 8.21
C ARG A 25 -15.64 -3.97 7.04
N VAL A 26 -14.93 -4.85 6.34
CA VAL A 26 -15.48 -5.65 5.26
C VAL A 26 -15.95 -7.03 5.76
N SER A 27 -16.74 -7.71 4.93
CA SER A 27 -17.12 -9.11 5.14
C SER A 27 -15.88 -10.03 5.17
N ARG A 28 -16.04 -11.22 5.77
CA ARG A 28 -15.00 -12.25 5.70
C ARG A 28 -14.97 -12.85 4.29
N GLY A 29 -13.78 -13.18 3.84
CA GLY A 29 -13.51 -13.79 2.54
C GLY A 29 -12.08 -13.50 2.11
N ALA A 30 -11.55 -14.29 1.18
CA ALA A 30 -10.33 -13.94 0.47
C ALA A 30 -10.59 -12.66 -0.35
N ASP A 31 -9.60 -11.77 -0.40
CA ASP A 31 -9.54 -10.60 -1.28
C ASP A 31 -10.67 -9.56 -1.14
N VAL A 32 -11.57 -9.69 -0.16
CA VAL A 32 -12.68 -8.73 0.05
C VAL A 32 -12.16 -7.35 0.45
N ALA A 33 -11.13 -7.33 1.31
CA ALA A 33 -10.48 -6.07 1.71
C ALA A 33 -9.76 -5.43 0.52
N ASP A 34 -9.02 -6.25 -0.23
CA ASP A 34 -8.25 -5.85 -1.39
C ASP A 34 -9.17 -5.26 -2.47
N GLY A 35 -10.28 -5.93 -2.79
CA GLY A 35 -11.29 -5.44 -3.71
C GLY A 35 -11.92 -4.13 -3.26
N TYR A 36 -12.17 -3.96 -1.95
CA TYR A 36 -12.65 -2.67 -1.42
C TYR A 36 -11.61 -1.56 -1.64
N ILE A 37 -10.34 -1.82 -1.31
CA ILE A 37 -9.25 -0.83 -1.49
C ILE A 37 -9.13 -0.46 -2.96
N VAL A 38 -9.07 -1.43 -3.88
CA VAL A 38 -8.97 -1.18 -5.32
C VAL A 38 -10.15 -0.36 -5.85
N THR A 39 -11.36 -0.59 -5.32
CA THR A 39 -12.56 0.13 -5.79
C THR A 39 -12.65 1.57 -5.28
N HIS A 40 -12.04 1.88 -4.13
CA HIS A 40 -12.14 3.20 -3.47
C HIS A 40 -10.84 4.01 -3.54
N ALA A 41 -9.77 3.43 -4.07
CA ALA A 41 -8.50 4.10 -4.31
C ALA A 41 -8.62 5.09 -5.47
N GLU A 42 -8.14 6.32 -5.26
CA GLU A 42 -8.08 7.34 -6.28
C GLU A 42 -6.63 7.58 -6.73
N ALA A 43 -6.46 8.13 -7.93
CA ALA A 43 -5.14 8.57 -8.37
C ALA A 43 -4.56 9.58 -7.37
N ASP A 44 -3.23 9.55 -7.18
CA ASP A 44 -2.49 10.32 -6.17
C ASP A 44 -2.65 9.87 -4.70
N ASP A 45 -3.48 8.88 -4.40
CA ASP A 45 -3.44 8.22 -3.10
C ASP A 45 -2.09 7.49 -2.88
N VAL A 46 -1.73 7.35 -1.60
CA VAL A 46 -0.60 6.53 -1.17
C VAL A 46 -1.16 5.32 -0.43
N ALA A 47 -0.90 4.13 -0.98
CA ALA A 47 -1.35 2.87 -0.39
C ALA A 47 -0.23 2.19 0.40
N ILE A 48 -0.60 1.38 1.40
CA ILE A 48 0.35 0.60 2.20
C ILE A 48 -0.10 -0.86 2.18
N THR A 49 0.71 -1.75 1.61
CA THR A 49 0.45 -3.20 1.61
C THR A 49 1.75 -3.99 1.39
N ALA A 50 1.83 -5.16 2.00
CA ALA A 50 2.88 -6.14 1.73
C ALA A 50 2.45 -7.18 0.68
N ASP A 51 1.19 -7.16 0.27
CA ASP A 51 0.68 -8.07 -0.75
C ASP A 51 0.96 -7.53 -2.15
N ILE A 52 1.79 -8.25 -2.90
CA ILE A 52 2.30 -7.81 -4.20
C ILE A 52 1.20 -7.76 -5.29
N PRO A 53 0.26 -8.72 -5.39
CA PRO A 53 -0.90 -8.58 -6.27
C PRO A 53 -1.73 -7.33 -5.99
N LEU A 54 -2.06 -7.05 -4.72
CA LEU A 54 -2.76 -5.81 -4.38
C LEU A 54 -1.92 -4.58 -4.76
N ALA A 55 -0.62 -4.58 -4.46
CA ALA A 55 0.28 -3.49 -4.85
C ALA A 55 0.27 -3.27 -6.38
N ALA A 56 0.34 -4.34 -7.17
CA ALA A 56 0.31 -4.27 -8.63
C ALA A 56 -1.00 -3.69 -9.16
N ALA A 57 -2.14 -4.10 -8.57
CA ALA A 57 -3.45 -3.56 -8.93
C ALA A 57 -3.52 -2.05 -8.65
N LEU A 58 -3.06 -1.61 -7.48
CA LEU A 58 -3.10 -0.20 -7.08
C LEU A 58 -2.13 0.67 -7.88
N VAL A 59 -0.92 0.17 -8.17
CA VAL A 59 -0.01 0.85 -9.10
C VAL A 59 -0.63 1.00 -10.49
N GLY A 60 -1.38 -0.01 -10.96
CA GLY A 60 -2.14 0.06 -12.21
C GLY A 60 -3.19 1.17 -12.25
N LEU A 61 -3.66 1.63 -11.09
CA LEU A 61 -4.56 2.77 -10.93
C LEU A 61 -3.84 4.12 -10.78
N GLY A 62 -2.50 4.13 -10.83
CA GLY A 62 -1.70 5.35 -10.69
C GLY A 62 -1.32 5.71 -9.26
N LEU A 63 -1.51 4.79 -8.30
CA LEU A 63 -1.08 4.99 -6.92
C LEU A 63 0.40 4.68 -6.76
N VAL A 64 0.99 5.29 -5.74
CA VAL A 64 2.26 4.84 -5.17
C VAL A 64 1.96 3.92 -4.00
N VAL A 65 2.58 2.74 -3.97
CA VAL A 65 2.36 1.74 -2.91
C VAL A 65 3.64 1.57 -2.09
N ILE A 66 3.51 1.56 -0.77
CA ILE A 66 4.62 1.36 0.17
C ILE A 66 4.45 0.01 0.86
N ASP A 67 5.49 -0.80 0.82
CA ASP A 67 5.61 -1.97 1.68
C ASP A 67 5.82 -1.52 3.14
N PRO A 68 5.22 -2.16 4.15
CA PRO A 68 5.49 -1.89 5.56
C PRO A 68 6.99 -1.92 5.94
N ARG A 69 7.85 -2.50 5.10
CA ARG A 69 9.31 -2.53 5.26
C ARG A 69 10.03 -1.32 4.68
N GLY A 70 9.32 -0.43 3.99
CA GLY A 70 9.84 0.79 3.38
C GLY A 70 10.22 0.67 1.91
N ASP A 71 10.00 -0.50 1.30
CA ASP A 71 10.13 -0.65 -0.16
C ASP A 71 8.98 0.08 -0.86
N LEU A 72 9.25 0.57 -2.06
CA LEU A 72 8.29 1.29 -2.89
C LEU A 72 7.91 0.43 -4.09
N TYR A 73 6.62 0.35 -4.39
CA TYR A 73 6.12 -0.22 -5.62
C TYR A 73 5.53 0.87 -6.51
N ASP A 74 6.00 0.90 -7.75
CA ASP A 74 5.62 1.82 -8.81
C ASP A 74 5.56 1.08 -10.15
N ALA A 75 5.21 1.80 -11.21
CA ALA A 75 5.05 1.22 -12.55
C ALA A 75 6.36 0.60 -13.10
N ASP A 76 7.51 1.06 -12.62
CA ASP A 76 8.82 0.61 -13.10
C ASP A 76 9.21 -0.74 -12.48
N ASN A 77 8.81 -1.00 -11.23
CA ASN A 77 9.29 -2.17 -10.50
C ASN A 77 8.21 -3.22 -10.16
N VAL A 78 6.93 -2.86 -10.14
CA VAL A 78 5.91 -3.74 -9.53
C VAL A 78 5.71 -5.04 -10.31
N ARG A 79 5.88 -5.01 -11.64
CA ARG A 79 5.74 -6.18 -12.50
C ARG A 79 6.83 -7.23 -12.23
N GLU A 80 8.06 -6.78 -12.03
CA GLU A 80 9.17 -7.67 -11.68
C GLU A 80 8.92 -8.30 -10.30
N ARG A 81 8.50 -7.49 -9.33
CA ARG A 81 8.15 -7.96 -7.98
C ARG A 81 7.02 -8.99 -8.00
N LEU A 82 5.98 -8.76 -8.81
CA LEU A 82 4.87 -9.71 -8.98
C LEU A 82 5.36 -11.03 -9.58
N SER A 83 6.20 -10.97 -10.61
CA SER A 83 6.76 -12.16 -11.27
C SER A 83 7.58 -13.01 -10.29
N ILE A 84 8.43 -12.37 -9.47
CA ILE A 84 9.21 -13.05 -8.42
C ILE A 84 8.28 -13.67 -7.37
N ARG A 85 7.26 -12.92 -6.92
CA ARG A 85 6.28 -13.41 -5.94
C ARG A 85 5.54 -14.64 -6.46
N ASP A 86 5.10 -14.62 -7.71
CA ASP A 86 4.36 -15.72 -8.33
C ASP A 86 5.24 -16.96 -8.50
N PHE A 87 6.50 -16.78 -8.92
CA PHE A 87 7.46 -17.87 -8.97
C PHE A 87 7.72 -18.49 -7.59
N MET A 88 7.94 -17.66 -6.56
CA MET A 88 8.13 -18.14 -5.19
C MET A 88 6.87 -18.76 -4.58
N HIS A 89 5.69 -18.40 -5.08
CA HIS A 89 4.43 -19.05 -4.70
C HIS A 89 4.35 -20.45 -5.31
N GLN A 90 4.65 -20.58 -6.61
CA GLN A 90 4.68 -21.86 -7.31
C GLN A 90 5.66 -22.84 -6.64
N LEU A 91 6.88 -22.40 -6.31
CA LEU A 91 7.86 -23.25 -5.61
C LEU A 91 7.34 -23.76 -4.26
N ARG A 92 6.61 -22.93 -3.52
CA ARG A 92 5.99 -23.34 -2.24
C ARG A 92 4.88 -24.38 -2.47
N GLU A 93 4.06 -24.22 -3.51
CA GLU A 93 3.03 -25.19 -3.89
C GLU A 93 3.64 -26.54 -4.30
N GLU A 94 4.81 -26.52 -4.94
CA GLU A 94 5.60 -27.71 -5.30
C GLU A 94 6.36 -28.33 -4.11
N GLY A 95 6.22 -27.78 -2.90
CA GLY A 95 6.81 -28.30 -1.66
C GLY A 95 8.24 -27.83 -1.37
N VAL A 96 8.77 -26.87 -2.13
CA VAL A 96 10.09 -26.28 -1.87
C VAL A 96 9.99 -25.34 -0.66
N MET A 97 10.80 -25.61 0.36
CA MET A 97 10.88 -24.76 1.55
C MET A 97 11.63 -23.46 1.23
N THR A 98 10.88 -22.37 1.06
CA THR A 98 11.44 -21.02 0.92
C THR A 98 11.50 -20.35 2.29
N GLY A 99 12.55 -19.59 2.57
CA GLY A 99 12.64 -18.78 3.79
C GLY A 99 11.52 -17.74 3.87
N GLY A 100 11.12 -17.38 5.09
CA GLY A 100 10.18 -16.29 5.34
C GLY A 100 10.83 -14.91 5.16
N PRO A 101 10.02 -13.84 5.05
CA PRO A 101 10.55 -12.49 4.96
C PRO A 101 11.31 -12.15 6.26
N ALA A 102 12.34 -11.31 6.14
CA ALA A 102 13.23 -10.95 7.26
C ALA A 102 12.46 -10.44 8.49
N ALA A 103 13.05 -10.54 9.68
CA ALA A 103 12.41 -9.99 10.88
C ALA A 103 12.17 -8.47 10.73
N PHE A 104 11.05 -7.98 11.26
CA PHE A 104 10.79 -6.55 11.34
C PHE A 104 11.61 -5.95 12.48
N ASP A 105 12.51 -5.02 12.17
CA ASP A 105 13.44 -4.43 13.13
C ASP A 105 13.36 -2.89 13.17
N THR A 106 14.18 -2.28 14.02
CA THR A 106 14.27 -0.81 14.14
C THR A 106 14.69 -0.15 12.83
N ARG A 107 15.52 -0.81 12.02
CA ARG A 107 15.92 -0.31 10.69
C ARG A 107 14.72 -0.29 9.75
N THR A 108 13.94 -1.36 9.71
CA THR A 108 12.71 -1.50 8.92
C THR A 108 11.72 -0.39 9.26
N ARG A 109 11.48 -0.13 10.56
CA ARG A 109 10.63 0.98 10.99
C ARG A 109 11.13 2.34 10.49
N ARG A 110 12.45 2.58 10.50
CA ARG A 110 13.04 3.82 9.99
C ARG A 110 12.87 3.95 8.48
N LEU A 111 13.10 2.87 7.73
CA LEU A 111 12.94 2.84 6.27
C LEU A 111 11.48 3.14 5.88
N PHE A 112 10.54 2.49 6.54
CA PHE A 112 9.11 2.77 6.34
C PHE A 112 8.75 4.22 6.62
N ALA A 113 9.16 4.77 7.77
CA ALA A 113 8.88 6.17 8.11
C ALA A 113 9.47 7.15 7.08
N GLN A 114 10.68 6.88 6.59
CA GLN A 114 11.32 7.69 5.55
C GLN A 114 10.61 7.60 4.19
N ALA A 115 10.20 6.40 3.79
CA ALA A 115 9.42 6.20 2.56
C ALA A 115 8.08 6.92 2.64
N LEU A 116 7.35 6.74 3.74
CA LEU A 116 6.05 7.36 3.97
C LEU A 116 6.13 8.89 3.95
N ASP A 117 7.08 9.49 4.69
CA ASP A 117 7.26 10.95 4.72
C ASP A 117 7.56 11.52 3.33
N ARG A 118 8.45 10.85 2.59
CA ARG A 118 8.83 11.25 1.23
C ARG A 118 7.64 11.22 0.27
N GLU A 119 6.88 10.14 0.26
CA GLU A 119 5.77 9.98 -0.69
C GLU A 119 4.56 10.85 -0.34
N LEU A 120 4.24 11.01 0.95
CA LEU A 120 3.20 11.94 1.37
C LEU A 120 3.58 13.38 0.98
N THR A 121 4.84 13.79 1.21
CA THR A 121 5.32 15.12 0.80
C THR A 121 5.20 15.33 -0.71
N ARG A 122 5.48 14.30 -1.52
CA ARG A 122 5.33 14.34 -2.99
C ARG A 122 3.86 14.45 -3.40
N ALA A 123 2.99 13.62 -2.84
CA ALA A 123 1.55 13.63 -3.13
C ALA A 123 0.92 14.99 -2.80
N ILE A 124 1.28 15.57 -1.66
CA ILE A 124 0.86 16.89 -1.21
C ILE A 124 1.24 17.99 -2.20
N ARG A 125 2.50 17.95 -2.70
CA ARG A 125 2.97 18.94 -3.69
C ARG A 125 2.19 18.82 -5.00
N ARG A 126 1.95 17.60 -5.48
CA ARG A 126 1.15 17.36 -6.70
C ARG A 126 -0.27 17.92 -6.59
N GLN A 127 -0.94 17.72 -5.45
CA GLN A 127 -2.27 18.28 -5.19
C GLN A 127 -2.28 19.81 -5.17
N GLY A 128 -1.22 20.45 -4.64
CA GLY A 128 -1.06 21.90 -4.66
C GLY A 128 -0.91 22.48 -6.08
N ASP A 129 -0.13 21.79 -6.93
CA ASP A 129 0.13 22.22 -8.31
C ASP A 129 -1.08 22.01 -9.23
N GLY A 130 -1.85 20.93 -9.04
CA GLY A 130 -3.07 20.64 -9.80
C GLY A 130 -4.20 21.66 -9.52
N ARG A 131 -4.33 22.13 -8.28
CA ARG A 131 -5.36 23.11 -7.89
C ARG A 131 -5.13 24.51 -8.47
N SER A 132 -3.88 24.84 -8.82
CA SER A 132 -3.52 26.13 -9.43
C SER A 132 -3.86 26.21 -10.94
N ARG A 133 -4.08 25.07 -11.61
CA ARG A 133 -4.32 25.00 -13.07
C ARG A 133 -5.80 24.94 -13.48
N SER A 134 -6.74 24.81 -12.53
CA SER A 134 -8.19 24.71 -12.80
C SER A 134 -8.99 26.01 -12.64
N THR A 135 -8.33 27.17 -12.53
CA THR A 135 -8.97 28.49 -12.34
C THR A 135 -8.86 29.43 -13.55
N THR A 136 -8.88 28.90 -14.77
CA THR A 136 -9.01 29.73 -16.00
C THR A 136 -9.91 29.02 -16.99
#